data_AF-A0A3A5LGJ2-F1
#
_entry.id   AF-A0A3A5LGJ2-F1
#
_cell.length_a   1.000
_cell.length_b   1.000
_cell.length_c   1.000
_cell.angle_alpha   90.00
_cell.angle_beta   90.00
_cell.angle_gamma   90.00
#
_symmetry.space_group_name_H-M   'P 1'
#
loop_
_entity.id
_entity.type
_entity.pdbx_description
1 polymer ?
#
loop_
_entity_poly.entity_id
_entity_poly.type
_entity_poly.pdbx_seq_one_letter_code
_entity_poly.pdbx_strand_id
1 'polypeptide(L)'
;MHSNRTIKSLLAVVFVGVPLLVQADNAPAPKSEETFQSTCVKAWLGRDNTTKDQVDYKNFGEQYCECAATQPLQDSAAVDKAAQVCMTRTLLHDALNSLEEDNELTGASEADIDESCHDRWSLVYPKMDDRLKQVATSYCGCAKSELKTLIKNSDNMTDKEYDNKINDIAASCAAQLAKSNSTESPAPQSGTTSQQ
;
A
#
# COMPACT_ATOMS: atom_id res chain seq x y z
N MET A 1 -27.07 -62.83 4.61
CA MET A 1 -26.37 -62.71 5.90
C MET A 1 -27.02 -61.60 6.69
N HIS A 2 -27.51 -61.94 7.90
CA HIS A 2 -28.02 -61.09 9.00
C HIS A 2 -29.18 -60.11 8.66
N SER A 3 -30.45 -60.36 9.04
CA SER A 3 -31.02 -60.37 10.42
C SER A 3 -30.81 -59.00 11.10
N ASN A 4 -31.77 -58.29 11.70
CA ASN A 4 -33.09 -58.59 12.23
C ASN A 4 -33.82 -57.27 12.59
N ARG A 5 -35.15 -57.33 12.67
CA ARG A 5 -36.15 -56.62 13.53
C ARG A 5 -35.64 -55.50 14.49
N THR A 6 -36.39 -54.45 14.83
CA THR A 6 -37.78 -54.44 15.37
C THR A 6 -38.33 -53.00 15.47
N ILE A 7 -39.64 -52.87 15.28
CA ILE A 7 -40.49 -51.70 15.52
C ILE A 7 -40.77 -51.57 17.04
N LYS A 8 -40.77 -50.34 17.61
CA LYS A 8 -41.89 -49.72 18.37
C LYS A 8 -41.47 -48.71 19.45
N SER A 9 -42.35 -47.72 19.56
CA SER A 9 -42.72 -46.93 20.75
C SER A 9 -41.99 -45.63 21.05
N LEU A 10 -42.74 -44.57 20.74
CA LEU A 10 -42.81 -43.27 21.42
C LEU A 10 -42.72 -43.41 22.95
N LEU A 11 -41.90 -42.57 23.57
CA LEU A 11 -42.14 -41.97 24.89
C LEU A 11 -41.38 -40.64 24.95
N ALA A 12 -42.14 -39.53 24.94
CA ALA A 12 -41.63 -38.22 25.31
C ALA A 12 -41.37 -38.22 26.83
N VAL A 13 -40.13 -37.90 27.22
CA VAL A 13 -39.79 -37.65 28.62
C VAL A 13 -39.39 -36.19 28.75
N VAL A 14 -40.28 -35.43 29.39
CA VAL A 14 -40.01 -34.07 29.88
C VAL A 14 -39.04 -34.19 31.05
N PHE A 15 -37.80 -33.71 30.88
CA PHE A 15 -36.88 -33.51 31.99
C PHE A 15 -36.99 -32.07 32.50
N VAL A 16 -37.58 -31.94 33.68
CA VAL A 16 -37.58 -30.74 34.51
C VAL A 16 -36.25 -30.71 35.30
N GLY A 17 -35.42 -29.70 35.03
CA GLY A 17 -34.45 -29.03 35.93
C GLY A 17 -33.43 -29.83 36.75
N VAL A 18 -32.14 -29.44 36.66
CA VAL A 18 -31.21 -29.01 37.74
C VAL A 18 -29.92 -28.51 37.04
N PRO A 19 -29.32 -27.37 37.45
CA PRO A 19 -28.26 -26.71 36.68
C PRO A 19 -26.93 -27.43 36.84
N LEU A 20 -26.33 -27.86 35.73
CA LEU A 20 -24.91 -28.16 35.69
C LEU A 20 -24.16 -26.84 35.57
N LEU A 21 -23.50 -26.46 36.67
CA LEU A 21 -22.42 -25.49 36.69
C LEU A 21 -21.38 -25.93 35.67
N VAL A 22 -21.43 -25.35 34.47
CA VAL A 22 -20.30 -25.36 33.55
C VAL A 22 -19.21 -24.57 34.26
N GLN A 23 -18.18 -25.27 34.73
CA GLN A 23 -16.92 -24.64 35.02
C GLN A 23 -16.45 -24.02 33.71
N ALA A 24 -16.62 -22.70 33.59
CA ALA A 24 -15.86 -21.92 32.65
C ALA A 24 -14.40 -22.07 33.08
N ASP A 25 -13.68 -22.98 32.41
CA ASP A 25 -12.24 -22.87 32.31
C ASP A 25 -11.98 -21.47 31.77
N ASN A 26 -11.62 -20.55 32.66
CA ASN A 26 -10.96 -19.29 32.33
C ASN A 26 -9.56 -19.63 31.83
N ALA A 27 -9.49 -20.35 30.70
CA ALA A 27 -8.32 -20.28 29.86
C ALA A 27 -8.26 -18.82 29.38
N PRO A 28 -7.19 -18.06 29.67
CA PRO A 28 -7.00 -16.78 29.02
C PRO A 28 -7.10 -17.04 27.52
N ALA A 29 -7.98 -16.29 26.84
CA ALA A 29 -8.07 -16.33 25.38
C ALA A 29 -6.63 -16.28 24.83
N PRO A 30 -6.26 -17.17 23.88
CA PRO A 30 -4.94 -17.13 23.31
C PRO A 30 -4.71 -15.70 22.83
N LYS A 31 -3.66 -15.05 23.34
CA LYS A 31 -3.24 -13.73 22.86
C LYS A 31 -3.10 -13.89 21.36
N SER A 32 -4.00 -13.31 20.58
CA SER A 32 -3.97 -13.40 19.13
C SER A 32 -2.57 -13.00 18.69
N GLU A 33 -1.83 -13.89 18.03
CA GLU A 33 -0.55 -13.53 17.45
C GLU A 33 -0.78 -12.37 16.49
N GLU A 34 -0.10 -11.24 16.72
CA GLU A 34 -0.21 -10.09 15.83
C GLU A 34 0.32 -10.47 14.45
N THR A 35 -0.53 -10.35 13.43
CA THR A 35 -0.11 -10.55 12.04
C THR A 35 0.79 -9.40 11.61
N PHE A 36 1.69 -9.65 10.65
CA PHE A 36 2.52 -8.60 10.03
C PHE A 36 1.69 -7.39 9.62
N GLN A 37 0.55 -7.60 8.95
CA GLN A 37 -0.37 -6.54 8.53
C GLN A 37 -0.77 -5.66 9.72
N SER A 38 -1.22 -6.27 10.82
CA SER A 38 -1.67 -5.53 12.00
C SER A 38 -0.54 -4.74 12.66
N THR A 39 0.67 -5.31 12.73
CA THR A 39 1.85 -4.64 13.28
C THR A 39 2.31 -3.49 12.38
N CYS A 40 2.29 -3.68 11.06
CA CYS A 40 2.66 -2.66 10.08
C CYS A 40 1.71 -1.45 10.15
N VAL A 41 0.39 -1.68 10.15
CA VAL A 41 -0.60 -0.59 10.21
C VAL A 41 -0.50 0.15 11.54
N LYS A 42 -0.31 -0.56 12.67
CA LYS A 42 -0.05 0.07 13.98
C LYS A 42 1.19 0.95 13.94
N ALA A 43 2.29 0.48 13.33
CA ALA A 43 3.51 1.26 13.19
C ALA A 43 3.30 2.50 12.29
N TRP A 44 2.54 2.37 11.21
CA TRP A 44 2.18 3.47 10.32
C TRP A 44 1.43 4.59 11.05
N LEU A 45 0.39 4.21 11.81
CA LEU A 45 -0.42 5.13 12.60
C LEU A 45 0.37 5.75 13.77
N GLY A 46 1.43 5.09 14.22
CA GLY A 46 2.34 5.59 15.25
C GLY A 46 3.37 6.62 14.76
N ARG A 47 3.48 6.86 13.44
CA ARG A 47 4.34 7.94 12.90
C ARG A 47 3.80 9.31 13.31
N ASP A 48 4.69 10.29 13.50
CA ASP A 48 4.29 11.70 13.65
C ASP A 48 3.55 12.14 12.38
N ASN A 49 2.22 12.16 12.47
CA ASN A 49 1.34 12.62 11.42
C ASN A 49 0.52 13.77 12.00
N THR A 50 0.69 14.95 11.41
CA THR A 50 -0.09 16.14 11.74
C THR A 50 -1.14 16.42 10.67
N THR A 51 -1.43 15.42 9.83
CA THR A 51 -2.46 15.52 8.80
C THR A 51 -3.83 15.64 9.46
N LYS A 52 -4.68 16.48 8.88
CA LYS A 52 -6.07 16.63 9.31
C LYS A 52 -6.93 15.47 8.81
N ASP A 53 -6.50 14.82 7.73
CA ASP A 53 -7.19 13.69 7.15
C ASP A 53 -6.66 12.37 7.71
N GLN A 54 -7.25 11.96 8.84
CA GLN A 54 -6.87 10.72 9.52
C GLN A 54 -7.44 9.47 8.83
N VAL A 55 -8.52 9.61 8.06
CA VAL A 55 -9.15 8.48 7.37
C VAL A 55 -8.30 8.08 6.18
N ASP A 56 -7.95 9.04 5.34
CA ASP A 56 -7.12 8.79 4.16
C ASP A 56 -5.70 8.37 4.58
N TYR A 57 -5.15 8.97 5.63
CA TYR A 57 -3.84 8.56 6.16
C TYR A 57 -3.84 7.10 6.63
N LYS A 58 -4.92 6.64 7.26
CA LYS A 58 -5.08 5.24 7.66
C LYS A 58 -5.26 4.33 6.44
N ASN A 59 -6.13 4.69 5.50
CA ASN A 59 -6.41 3.90 4.30
C ASN A 59 -5.13 3.72 3.46
N PHE A 60 -4.37 4.80 3.28
CA PHE A 60 -3.05 4.76 2.65
C PHE A 60 -2.13 3.76 3.38
N GLY A 61 -2.07 3.84 4.71
CA GLY A 61 -1.26 2.94 5.53
C GLY A 61 -1.63 1.47 5.38
N GLU A 62 -2.92 1.17 5.27
CA GLU A 62 -3.43 -0.18 5.05
C GLU A 62 -3.01 -0.73 3.69
N GLN A 63 -3.16 0.06 2.62
CA GLN A 63 -2.70 -0.31 1.27
C GLN A 63 -1.18 -0.48 1.19
N TYR A 64 -0.42 0.43 1.82
CA TYR A 64 1.04 0.33 1.91
C TYR A 64 1.46 -0.97 2.60
N CYS A 65 0.83 -1.30 3.73
CA CYS A 65 1.14 -2.50 4.50
C CYS A 65 0.73 -3.79 3.77
N GLU A 66 -0.38 -3.76 3.03
CA GLU A 66 -0.77 -4.88 2.17
C GLU A 66 0.27 -5.13 1.09
N CYS A 67 0.75 -4.08 0.42
CA CYS A 67 1.87 -4.21 -0.50
C CYS A 67 3.10 -4.78 0.21
N ALA A 68 3.49 -4.24 1.38
CA ALA A 68 4.69 -4.66 2.10
C ALA A 68 4.64 -6.14 2.49
N ALA A 69 3.45 -6.67 2.81
CA ALA A 69 3.25 -8.08 3.15
C ALA A 69 3.59 -9.04 1.99
N THR A 70 3.63 -8.53 0.75
CA THR A 70 4.00 -9.30 -0.46
C THR A 70 5.48 -9.19 -0.83
N GLN A 71 6.23 -8.32 -0.15
CA GLN A 71 7.62 -8.04 -0.51
C GLN A 71 8.61 -8.96 0.23
N PRO A 72 9.81 -9.18 -0.33
CA PRO A 72 10.91 -9.78 0.42
C PRO A 72 11.39 -8.84 1.53
N LEU A 73 11.53 -9.34 2.76
CA LEU A 73 11.90 -8.56 3.97
C LEU A 73 13.06 -9.18 4.76
N GLN A 74 13.89 -10.00 4.10
CA GLN A 74 14.92 -10.82 4.76
C GLN A 74 16.14 -10.05 5.29
N ASP A 75 16.37 -8.83 4.80
CA ASP A 75 17.49 -7.96 5.18
C ASP A 75 17.12 -6.48 5.02
N SER A 76 17.97 -5.58 5.51
CA SER A 76 17.70 -4.14 5.48
C SER A 76 17.56 -3.59 4.06
N ALA A 77 18.34 -4.08 3.10
CA ALA A 77 18.27 -3.60 1.72
C ALA A 77 16.96 -4.06 1.04
N ALA A 78 16.50 -5.27 1.36
CA ALA A 78 15.21 -5.78 0.93
C ALA A 78 14.06 -4.96 1.56
N VAL A 79 14.17 -4.61 2.84
CA VAL A 79 13.19 -3.74 3.53
C VAL A 79 13.15 -2.34 2.92
N ASP A 80 14.31 -1.70 2.67
CA ASP A 80 14.36 -0.37 2.05
C ASP A 80 13.75 -0.37 0.64
N LYS A 81 14.04 -1.42 -0.14
CA LYS A 81 13.45 -1.63 -1.46
C LYS A 81 11.94 -1.85 -1.37
N ALA A 82 11.48 -2.68 -0.45
CA ALA A 82 10.06 -2.93 -0.22
C ALA A 82 9.34 -1.63 0.15
N ALA A 83 9.91 -0.83 1.04
CA ALA A 83 9.38 0.47 1.42
C ALA A 83 9.27 1.41 0.22
N GLN A 84 10.32 1.52 -0.61
CA GLN A 84 10.28 2.34 -1.82
C GLN A 84 9.22 1.88 -2.82
N VAL A 85 9.16 0.57 -3.11
CA VAL A 85 8.21 -0.02 -4.05
C VAL A 85 6.77 0.21 -3.57
N CYS A 86 6.50 -0.08 -2.30
CA CYS A 86 5.14 0.03 -1.77
C CYS A 86 4.71 1.49 -1.62
N MET A 87 5.60 2.38 -1.18
CA MET A 87 5.28 3.80 -1.11
C MET A 87 4.89 4.36 -2.49
N THR A 88 5.71 4.11 -3.50
CA THR A 88 5.49 4.66 -4.85
C THR A 88 4.26 4.08 -5.53
N ARG A 89 3.98 2.78 -5.34
CA ARG A 89 2.74 2.14 -5.83
C ARG A 89 1.51 2.71 -5.13
N THR A 90 1.49 2.72 -3.80
CA THR A 90 0.35 3.23 -3.03
C THR A 90 0.08 4.69 -3.36
N LEU A 91 1.11 5.53 -3.53
CA LEU A 91 0.94 6.93 -3.97
C LEU A 91 0.15 7.07 -5.27
N LEU A 92 0.45 6.29 -6.31
CA LEU A 92 -0.26 6.43 -7.59
C LEU A 92 -1.65 5.81 -7.57
N HIS A 93 -1.81 4.66 -6.93
CA HIS A 93 -3.13 4.05 -6.76
C HIS A 93 -4.07 4.96 -5.97
N ASP A 94 -3.61 5.45 -4.83
CA ASP A 94 -4.42 6.30 -3.96
C ASP A 94 -4.73 7.68 -4.60
N ALA A 95 -3.81 8.23 -5.39
CA ALA A 95 -4.05 9.45 -6.16
C ALA A 95 -5.14 9.26 -7.23
N LEU A 96 -5.13 8.13 -7.95
CA LEU A 96 -6.15 7.83 -8.96
C LEU A 96 -7.50 7.53 -8.35
N ASN A 97 -7.54 6.80 -7.22
CA ASN A 97 -8.77 6.57 -6.47
C ASN A 97 -9.39 7.89 -6.00
N SER A 98 -8.58 8.81 -5.45
CA SER A 98 -9.07 10.16 -5.10
C SER A 98 -9.67 10.90 -6.29
N LEU A 99 -9.02 10.80 -7.45
CA LEU A 99 -9.49 11.47 -8.66
C LEU A 99 -10.80 10.89 -9.18
N GLU A 100 -11.01 9.59 -9.01
CA GLU A 100 -12.27 8.91 -9.36
C GLU A 100 -13.40 9.25 -8.37
N GLU A 101 -13.07 9.45 -7.09
CA GLU A 101 -14.04 9.88 -6.08
C GLU A 101 -14.47 11.35 -6.29
N ASP A 102 -13.55 12.22 -6.69
CA ASP A 102 -13.79 13.66 -6.86
C ASP A 102 -14.32 14.02 -8.27
N ASN A 103 -14.00 13.23 -9.30
CA ASN A 103 -14.33 13.50 -10.71
C ASN A 103 -14.57 12.20 -11.50
N GLU A 104 -15.08 12.31 -12.74
CA GLU A 104 -15.02 11.20 -13.68
C GLU A 104 -13.57 11.03 -14.16
N LEU A 105 -12.90 9.94 -13.73
CA LEU A 105 -11.47 9.71 -13.93
C LEU A 105 -11.01 9.94 -15.39
N THR A 106 -11.84 9.59 -16.37
CA THR A 106 -11.60 9.77 -17.80
C THR A 106 -11.47 11.25 -18.23
N GLY A 107 -12.14 12.14 -17.50
CA GLY A 107 -12.11 13.59 -17.68
C GLY A 107 -10.93 14.30 -17.00
N ALA A 108 -10.23 13.65 -16.08
CA ALA A 108 -9.17 14.27 -15.26
C ALA A 108 -8.06 14.88 -16.12
N SER A 109 -7.78 16.17 -15.97
CA SER A 109 -6.69 16.85 -16.65
C SER A 109 -5.32 16.40 -16.14
N GLU A 110 -4.25 16.74 -16.86
CA GLU A 110 -2.90 16.53 -16.34
C GLU A 110 -2.66 17.31 -15.04
N ALA A 111 -3.28 18.49 -14.89
CA ALA A 111 -3.17 19.28 -13.66
C ALA A 111 -3.82 18.56 -12.47
N ASP A 112 -4.99 17.95 -12.66
CA ASP A 112 -5.68 17.19 -11.61
C ASP A 112 -4.84 15.98 -11.17
N ILE A 113 -4.19 15.30 -12.13
CA ILE A 113 -3.28 14.18 -11.83
C ILE A 113 -2.02 14.65 -11.07
N ASP A 114 -1.46 15.79 -11.46
CA ASP A 114 -0.31 16.40 -10.77
C ASP A 114 -0.65 16.75 -9.33
N GLU A 115 -1.78 17.44 -9.14
CA GLU A 115 -2.30 17.89 -7.85
C GLU A 115 -2.60 16.70 -6.94
N SER A 116 -3.36 15.71 -7.41
CA SER A 116 -3.69 14.52 -6.61
C SER A 116 -2.43 13.75 -6.18
N CYS A 117 -1.45 13.60 -7.08
CA CYS A 117 -0.17 12.98 -6.72
C CYS A 117 0.55 13.75 -5.60
N HIS A 118 0.61 15.08 -5.71
CA HIS A 118 1.23 15.95 -4.71
C HIS A 118 0.48 15.97 -3.37
N ASP A 119 -0.85 15.89 -3.41
CA ASP A 119 -1.68 15.81 -2.22
C ASP A 119 -1.41 14.52 -1.44
N ARG A 120 -1.23 13.38 -2.14
CA ARG A 120 -0.85 12.13 -1.46
C ARG A 120 0.54 12.15 -0.87
N TRP A 121 1.50 12.83 -1.51
CA TRP A 121 2.80 13.11 -0.86
C TRP A 121 2.64 13.94 0.40
N SER A 122 1.78 14.96 0.38
CA SER A 122 1.52 15.85 1.51
C SER A 122 0.76 15.16 2.65
N LEU A 123 -0.13 14.21 2.32
CA LEU A 123 -0.82 13.34 3.28
C LEU A 123 0.18 12.50 4.07
N VAL A 124 1.12 11.84 3.37
CA VAL A 124 2.06 10.89 3.97
C VAL A 124 3.26 11.58 4.63
N TYR A 125 3.62 12.77 4.12
CA TYR A 125 4.75 13.57 4.59
C TYR A 125 4.31 15.02 4.84
N PRO A 126 3.55 15.29 5.91
CA PRO A 126 3.01 16.64 6.18
C PRO A 126 4.09 17.70 6.45
N LYS A 127 5.33 17.27 6.72
CA LYS A 127 6.50 18.13 6.92
C LYS A 127 7.61 17.72 5.94
N MET A 128 7.46 18.08 4.66
CA MET A 128 8.50 17.82 3.65
C MET A 128 9.64 18.84 3.74
N ASP A 129 10.88 18.35 3.74
CA ASP A 129 12.05 19.18 3.44
C ASP A 129 12.19 19.42 1.93
N ASP A 130 13.13 20.26 1.52
CA ASP A 130 13.27 20.66 0.12
C ASP A 130 13.71 19.50 -0.78
N ARG A 131 14.48 18.54 -0.23
CA ARG A 131 14.87 17.33 -0.96
C ARG A 131 13.65 16.47 -1.25
N LEU A 132 12.79 16.25 -0.26
CA LEU A 132 11.59 15.44 -0.41
C LEU A 132 10.58 16.11 -1.35
N LYS A 133 10.44 17.44 -1.29
CA LYS A 133 9.64 18.20 -2.28
C LYS A 133 10.17 17.99 -3.70
N GLN A 134 11.47 18.06 -3.91
CA GLN A 134 12.06 17.85 -5.24
C GLN A 134 11.83 16.42 -5.74
N VAL A 135 11.94 15.42 -4.86
CA VAL A 135 11.61 14.03 -5.17
C VAL A 135 10.14 13.90 -5.57
N ALA A 136 9.22 14.46 -4.78
CA ALA A 136 7.79 14.44 -5.08
C ALA A 136 7.49 15.11 -6.44
N THR A 137 8.03 16.30 -6.69
CA THR A 137 7.85 17.02 -7.97
C THR A 137 8.39 16.23 -9.16
N SER A 138 9.59 15.65 -9.05
CA SER A 138 10.15 14.85 -10.13
C SER A 138 9.36 13.56 -10.36
N TYR A 139 8.87 12.93 -9.29
CA TYR A 139 8.07 11.72 -9.37
C TYR A 139 6.70 11.98 -9.99
N CYS A 140 5.95 12.95 -9.47
CA CYS A 140 4.62 13.32 -9.97
C CYS A 140 4.69 13.85 -11.40
N GLY A 141 5.72 14.62 -11.74
CA GLY A 141 5.95 15.07 -13.12
C GLY A 141 6.15 13.92 -14.11
N CYS A 142 6.90 12.88 -13.72
CA CYS A 142 7.03 11.66 -14.51
C CYS A 142 5.70 10.92 -14.64
N ALA A 143 5.05 10.63 -13.51
CA ALA A 143 3.85 9.80 -13.45
C ALA A 143 2.69 10.44 -14.21
N LYS A 144 2.51 11.76 -14.12
CA LYS A 144 1.42 12.51 -14.76
C LYS A 144 1.21 12.18 -16.23
N SER A 145 2.29 12.22 -17.01
CA SER A 145 2.21 12.03 -18.47
C SER A 145 1.85 10.57 -18.83
N GLU A 146 2.40 9.61 -18.10
CA GLU A 146 2.13 8.19 -18.31
C GLU A 146 0.72 7.82 -17.84
N LEU A 147 0.29 8.36 -16.69
CA LEU A 147 -1.05 8.17 -16.14
C LEU A 147 -2.13 8.77 -17.03
N LYS A 148 -1.94 9.99 -17.58
CA LYS A 148 -2.92 10.57 -18.51
C LYS A 148 -3.09 9.71 -19.76
N THR A 149 -2.02 9.06 -20.21
CA THR A 149 -2.07 8.10 -21.33
C THR A 149 -2.79 6.82 -20.92
N LEU A 150 -2.51 6.30 -19.74
CA LEU A 150 -3.17 5.10 -19.21
C LEU A 150 -4.68 5.30 -19.06
N ILE A 151 -5.11 6.39 -18.42
CA ILE A 151 -6.52 6.75 -18.20
C ILE A 151 -7.29 6.84 -19.52
N LYS A 152 -6.70 7.39 -20.58
CA LYS A 152 -7.36 7.46 -21.91
C LYS A 152 -7.61 6.09 -22.54
N ASN A 153 -6.88 5.06 -22.09
CA ASN A 153 -6.94 3.71 -22.65
C ASN A 153 -7.58 2.70 -21.68
N SER A 154 -8.07 3.14 -20.51
CA SER A 154 -8.59 2.27 -19.45
C SER A 154 -9.78 1.43 -19.91
N ASP A 155 -10.65 1.99 -20.77
CA ASP A 155 -11.86 1.31 -21.28
C ASP A 155 -11.56 -0.01 -22.03
N ASN A 156 -10.31 -0.21 -22.47
CA ASN A 156 -9.88 -1.41 -23.18
C ASN A 156 -9.05 -2.37 -22.30
N MET A 157 -9.04 -2.16 -20.99
CA MET A 157 -8.26 -2.93 -20.02
C MET A 157 -9.17 -3.57 -18.99
N THR A 158 -8.76 -4.71 -18.46
CA THR A 158 -9.31 -5.22 -17.21
C THR A 158 -8.75 -4.45 -16.02
N ASP A 159 -9.46 -4.43 -14.89
CA ASP A 159 -8.99 -3.80 -13.64
C ASP A 159 -7.58 -4.26 -13.26
N LYS A 160 -7.31 -5.57 -13.40
CA LYS A 160 -5.99 -6.13 -13.13
C LYS A 160 -4.91 -5.61 -14.09
N GLU A 161 -5.21 -5.44 -15.37
CA GLU A 161 -4.27 -4.87 -16.34
C GLU A 161 -4.00 -3.41 -16.04
N TYR A 162 -5.05 -2.65 -15.71
CA TYR A 162 -4.96 -1.26 -15.29
C TYR A 162 -4.07 -1.10 -14.04
N ASP A 163 -4.32 -1.90 -13.01
CA ASP A 163 -3.53 -1.90 -11.77
C ASP A 163 -2.06 -2.22 -12.01
N ASN A 164 -1.79 -3.22 -12.87
CA ASN A 164 -0.43 -3.58 -13.23
C ASN A 164 0.27 -2.46 -13.99
N LYS A 165 -0.46 -1.73 -14.85
CA LYS A 165 0.10 -0.56 -15.54
C LYS A 165 0.42 0.58 -14.59
N ILE A 166 -0.41 0.85 -13.59
CA ILE A 166 -0.07 1.82 -12.53
C ILE A 166 1.20 1.40 -11.80
N ASN A 167 1.33 0.11 -11.47
CA ASN A 167 2.52 -0.43 -10.82
C ASN A 167 3.79 -0.32 -11.69
N ASP A 168 3.67 -0.51 -13.00
CA ASP A 168 4.76 -0.32 -13.97
C ASP A 168 5.21 1.14 -14.04
N ILE A 169 4.25 2.08 -14.10
CA ILE A 169 4.51 3.52 -14.11
C ILE A 169 5.21 3.94 -12.82
N ALA A 170 4.70 3.50 -11.66
CA ALA A 170 5.30 3.78 -10.37
C ALA A 170 6.78 3.32 -10.31
N ALA A 171 7.06 2.10 -10.78
CA ALA A 171 8.40 1.56 -10.82
C ALA A 171 9.32 2.31 -11.80
N SER A 172 8.82 2.66 -12.99
CA SER A 172 9.53 3.44 -14.01
C SER A 172 9.96 4.80 -13.45
N CYS A 173 9.01 5.55 -12.90
CA CYS A 173 9.26 6.88 -12.36
C CYS A 173 10.17 6.84 -11.12
N ALA A 174 10.01 5.85 -10.25
CA ALA A 174 10.90 5.66 -9.10
C ALA A 174 12.36 5.37 -9.53
N ALA A 175 12.56 4.59 -10.59
CA ALA A 175 13.88 4.26 -11.10
C ALA A 175 14.62 5.47 -11.71
N GLN A 176 13.89 6.44 -12.29
CA GLN A 176 14.49 7.67 -12.82
C GLN A 176 15.08 8.54 -11.70
N LEU A 177 14.43 8.60 -10.54
CA LEU A 177 14.93 9.32 -9.36
C LEU A 177 16.29 8.77 -8.87
N ALA A 178 16.47 7.45 -8.90
CA ALA A 178 17.72 6.82 -8.50
C ALA A 178 18.90 7.15 -9.44
N LYS A 179 18.61 7.31 -10.74
CA LYS A 179 19.62 7.63 -11.77
C LYS A 179 20.07 9.10 -11.72
N SER A 180 19.13 10.02 -11.49
CA SER A 180 19.44 11.46 -11.40
C SER A 180 20.40 11.78 -10.23
N ASN A 181 20.29 11.06 -9.11
CA ASN A 181 21.18 11.22 -7.96
C ASN A 181 22.59 10.62 -8.16
N SER A 182 22.82 9.86 -9.24
CA SER A 182 24.10 9.19 -9.51
C SER A 182 24.98 9.91 -10.54
N THR A 183 24.47 10.98 -11.17
CA THR A 183 25.16 11.67 -12.28
C THR A 183 25.96 12.90 -11.81
N GLU A 184 25.92 13.25 -10.53
CA GLU A 184 26.64 14.38 -9.94
C GLU A 184 27.96 13.95 -9.25
N SER A 185 28.77 13.13 -9.94
CA SER A 185 30.16 12.88 -9.54
C SER A 185 31.09 13.54 -10.57
N PRO A 186 31.86 14.58 -10.21
CA PRO A 186 32.72 15.24 -11.19
C PRO A 186 33.85 14.29 -11.58
N ALA A 187 33.93 13.97 -12.87
CA ALA A 187 35.06 13.23 -13.43
C ALA A 187 36.37 13.97 -13.09
N PRO A 188 37.47 13.26 -12.74
CA PRO A 188 38.74 13.90 -12.46
C PRO A 188 39.26 14.52 -13.76
N GLN A 189 39.42 15.85 -13.77
CA GLN A 189 40.13 16.54 -14.84
C GLN A 189 41.58 16.03 -14.88
N SER A 190 41.90 15.26 -15.90
CA SER A 190 43.29 14.95 -16.27
C SER A 190 43.93 16.23 -16.81
N GLY A 191 44.61 16.97 -15.95
CA GLY A 191 45.42 18.12 -16.30
C GLY A 191 46.83 17.70 -16.72
N THR A 192 47.04 17.65 -18.03
CA THR A 192 48.35 17.58 -18.69
C THR A 192 49.27 18.69 -18.17
N THR A 193 50.39 18.35 -17.54
CA THR A 193 51.50 19.30 -17.34
C THR A 193 52.57 18.97 -18.39
N SER A 194 52.70 19.84 -19.38
CA SER A 194 53.83 19.89 -20.30
C SER A 194 54.40 21.31 -20.32
N GLN A 195 55.71 21.36 -20.09
CA GLN A 195 56.66 22.43 -20.43
C GLN A 195 56.52 23.72 -19.59
N GLN A 196 57.60 24.36 -19.13
CA GLN A 196 58.97 24.44 -19.63
C GLN A 196 59.91 24.91 -18.51
#